data_AF-M7ZCK1-F1
#
_entry.id   AF-M7ZCK1-F1
#
_cell.length_a   1.000
_cell.length_b   1.000
_cell.length_c   1.000
_cell.angle_alpha   90.00
_cell.angle_beta   90.00
_cell.angle_gamma   90.00
#
_symmetry.space_group_name_H-M   'P 1'
#
loop_
_entity.id
_entity.type
_entity.pdbx_description
1 polymer ?
#
loop_
_entity_poly.entity_id
_entity_poly.type
_entity_poly.pdbx_seq_one_letter_code
_entity_poly.pdbx_strand_id
1 'polypeptide(L)'
;MAMHAMLLPLALLFVSAVIMPGASASSPSSLRFHYIDPRNFTMAAATTYPSTRHAMLGVAARDGVRVEYLQRRLSPTTMTTEVGSEVVSGISEGSGEYFVRVGVGSPPTEQYLVMDSGSDVIWVQCRPCAECYQQADPLFDPAASASFAIVPCGSGVCRTLPGGSSGCADSGACRYQVSYGDGSYTQGVLAMETLTFGDSTPVQGVAIGCGHRNRGLFEDRDIPSPLGFKS
;
A
#
# COMPACT_ATOMS: atom_id res chain seq x y z
N MET A 1 -34.37 36.82 -50.41
CA MET A 1 -32.91 36.63 -50.27
C MET A 1 -32.73 35.42 -49.35
N ALA A 2 -32.04 34.33 -49.71
CA ALA A 2 -30.70 34.20 -50.29
C ALA A 2 -29.61 34.60 -49.27
N MET A 3 -28.55 33.82 -49.00
CA MET A 3 -28.05 32.62 -49.69
C MET A 3 -27.17 31.74 -48.76
N HIS A 4 -27.03 30.45 -49.12
CA HIS A 4 -25.89 29.50 -49.03
C HIS A 4 -24.74 29.69 -47.99
N ALA A 5 -24.07 28.67 -47.41
CA ALA A 5 -24.19 27.19 -47.38
C ALA A 5 -23.35 26.67 -46.15
N MET A 6 -22.61 25.54 -46.05
CA MET A 6 -22.17 24.47 -46.96
C MET A 6 -21.69 23.17 -46.21
N LEU A 7 -21.35 22.15 -46.99
CA LEU A 7 -20.63 20.86 -46.77
C LEU A 7 -19.64 20.78 -45.57
N LEU A 8 -19.58 19.72 -44.71
CA LEU A 8 -19.34 18.25 -44.83
C LEU A 8 -17.98 17.87 -44.12
N PRO A 9 -17.45 16.61 -44.05
CA PRO A 9 -17.08 16.02 -42.76
C PRO A 9 -15.62 15.51 -42.62
N LEU A 10 -15.22 15.11 -41.40
CA LEU A 10 -14.19 14.09 -41.07
C LEU A 10 -14.41 13.71 -39.59
N ALA A 11 -14.80 12.48 -39.22
CA ALA A 11 -14.02 11.23 -39.12
C ALA A 11 -13.19 11.07 -37.83
N LEU A 12 -13.53 10.04 -37.04
CA LEU A 12 -12.64 9.35 -36.10
C LEU A 12 -13.00 7.85 -36.15
N LEU A 13 -12.02 6.97 -35.92
CA LEU A 13 -12.05 5.61 -36.47
C LEU A 13 -12.63 4.53 -35.56
N PHE A 14 -13.08 3.47 -36.23
CA PHE A 14 -13.34 2.11 -35.75
C PHE A 14 -12.67 1.69 -34.44
N VAL A 15 -13.48 1.13 -33.54
CA VAL A 15 -13.20 -0.22 -33.00
C VAL A 15 -14.41 -1.09 -33.29
N SER A 16 -14.26 -2.07 -34.18
CA SER A 16 -15.32 -3.05 -34.45
C SER A 16 -15.45 -4.00 -33.27
N ALA A 17 -16.62 -4.05 -32.63
CA ALA A 17 -16.92 -5.05 -31.61
C ALA A 17 -17.07 -6.44 -32.25
N VAL A 18 -15.96 -7.17 -32.37
CA VAL A 18 -15.98 -8.59 -32.74
C VAL A 18 -16.51 -9.37 -31.54
N ILE A 19 -17.81 -9.66 -31.56
CA ILE A 19 -18.45 -10.54 -30.58
C ILE A 19 -17.92 -11.96 -30.82
N MET A 20 -16.91 -12.35 -30.06
CA MET A 20 -16.50 -13.74 -29.90
C MET A 20 -17.41 -14.39 -28.84
N PRO A 21 -18.33 -15.31 -29.20
CA PRO A 21 -19.09 -16.08 -28.21
C PRO A 21 -18.17 -17.14 -27.57
N GLY A 22 -17.34 -16.70 -26.63
CA GLY A 22 -16.22 -17.50 -26.11
C GLY A 22 -15.59 -16.98 -24.83
N ALA A 23 -16.38 -16.35 -23.95
CA ALA A 23 -15.93 -15.98 -22.60
C ALA A 23 -15.86 -17.23 -21.69
N SER A 24 -14.86 -18.07 -21.91
CA SER A 24 -14.36 -18.98 -20.87
C SER A 24 -13.93 -18.16 -19.65
N ALA A 25 -14.03 -18.73 -18.45
CA ALA A 25 -13.84 -18.03 -17.18
C ALA A 25 -12.65 -17.05 -17.19
N SER A 26 -12.90 -15.81 -16.79
CA SER A 26 -11.89 -14.77 -16.69
C SER A 26 -10.78 -15.19 -15.72
N SER A 27 -9.58 -15.42 -16.25
CA SER A 27 -8.39 -15.63 -15.42
C SER A 27 -8.24 -14.49 -14.42
N PRO A 28 -7.93 -14.75 -13.14
CA PRO A 28 -7.76 -13.70 -12.15
C PRO A 28 -6.62 -12.75 -12.55
N SER A 29 -6.87 -11.45 -12.41
CA SER A 29 -5.89 -10.40 -12.69
C SER A 29 -4.79 -10.43 -11.63
N SER A 30 -3.71 -11.13 -11.91
CA SER A 30 -2.52 -11.12 -11.05
C SER A 30 -1.67 -9.88 -11.34
N LEU A 31 -1.40 -9.08 -10.32
CA LEU A 31 -0.37 -8.03 -10.39
C LEU A 31 0.97 -8.59 -9.92
N ARG A 32 2.02 -8.21 -10.67
CA ARG A 32 3.42 -8.48 -10.35
C ARG A 32 4.02 -7.22 -9.72
N PHE A 33 4.56 -7.37 -8.53
CA PHE A 33 5.22 -6.32 -7.76
C PHE A 33 6.70 -6.68 -7.63
N HIS A 34 7.56 -5.66 -7.63
CA HIS A 34 8.95 -5.82 -7.22
C HIS A 34 9.09 -5.26 -5.82
N TYR A 35 9.35 -6.12 -4.83
CA TYR A 35 9.70 -5.63 -3.50
C TYR A 35 11.07 -4.94 -3.54
N ILE A 36 11.17 -3.77 -2.90
CA ILE A 36 12.40 -3.02 -2.80
C ILE A 36 12.64 -2.62 -1.34
N ASP A 37 13.70 -3.17 -0.75
CA ASP A 37 14.07 -2.95 0.65
C ASP A 37 14.46 -1.48 0.91
N PRO A 38 13.74 -0.74 1.78
CA PRO A 38 14.00 0.66 2.09
C PRO A 38 15.38 0.88 2.74
N ARG A 39 16.01 -0.14 3.33
CA ARG A 39 17.35 -0.06 3.92
C ARG A 39 18.44 0.24 2.88
N ASN A 40 18.17 -0.02 1.60
CA ASN A 40 19.06 0.30 0.49
C ASN A 40 18.92 1.76 -0.03
N PHE A 41 18.06 2.57 0.60
CA PHE A 41 17.87 3.98 0.24
C PHE A 41 18.37 4.91 1.36
N THR A 42 19.27 5.81 1.01
CA THR A 42 19.50 7.03 1.79
C THR A 42 18.38 8.04 1.49
N MET A 43 17.20 7.81 2.05
CA MET A 43 16.12 8.81 2.05
C MET A 43 16.62 10.12 2.68
N ALA A 44 16.25 11.26 2.09
CA ALA A 44 16.42 12.55 2.76
C ALA A 44 15.62 12.55 4.07
N ALA A 45 16.18 13.14 5.13
CA ALA A 45 15.58 13.12 6.46
C ALA A 45 14.17 13.71 6.47
N ALA A 46 13.31 13.19 7.35
CA ALA A 46 11.90 13.57 7.47
C ALA A 46 11.73 15.08 7.72
N THR A 47 11.44 15.84 6.66
CA THR A 47 11.21 17.30 6.75
C THR A 47 9.78 17.60 7.18
N THR A 48 9.60 18.41 8.22
CA THR A 48 8.31 19.03 8.52
C THR A 48 8.06 20.16 7.53
N TYR A 49 7.03 20.03 6.68
CA TYR A 49 6.78 20.97 5.59
C TYR A 49 5.81 22.10 6.02
N PRO A 50 6.18 23.39 5.85
CA PRO A 50 5.39 24.51 6.39
C PRO A 50 4.11 24.84 5.59
N SER A 51 3.83 24.14 4.48
CA SER A 51 2.54 24.19 3.78
C SER A 51 2.38 23.01 2.82
N THR A 52 1.14 22.75 2.36
CA THR A 52 0.80 21.69 1.40
C THR A 52 1.64 21.74 0.12
N ARG A 53 2.02 22.94 -0.36
CA ARG A 53 2.91 23.10 -1.52
C ARG A 53 4.31 22.54 -1.24
N HIS A 54 4.83 22.74 -0.03
CA HIS A 54 6.11 22.17 0.38
C HIS A 54 6.02 20.66 0.59
N ALA A 55 4.89 20.15 1.11
CA ALA A 55 4.65 18.71 1.21
C ALA A 55 4.62 18.04 -0.17
N MET A 56 3.90 18.60 -1.14
CA MET A 56 3.88 18.13 -2.54
C MET A 56 5.27 18.14 -3.18
N LEU A 57 6.05 19.20 -2.99
CA LEU A 57 7.45 19.25 -3.45
C LEU A 57 8.33 18.20 -2.74
N GLY A 58 8.05 17.91 -1.47
CA GLY A 58 8.72 16.87 -0.69
C GLY A 58 8.32 15.44 -1.04
N VAL A 59 7.15 15.22 -1.64
CA VAL A 59 6.75 13.96 -2.28
C VAL A 59 7.47 13.84 -3.62
N ALA A 60 7.31 14.82 -4.51
CA ALA A 60 7.95 14.82 -5.83
C ALA A 60 9.49 14.68 -5.79
N ALA A 61 10.15 15.24 -4.77
CA ALA A 61 11.60 15.04 -4.56
C ALA A 61 11.96 13.60 -4.16
N ARG A 62 11.11 12.93 -3.37
CA ARG A 62 11.29 11.50 -3.03
C ARG A 62 10.96 10.60 -4.21
N ASP A 63 9.94 10.93 -4.99
CA ASP A 63 9.62 10.24 -6.24
C ASP A 63 10.76 10.35 -7.26
N GLY A 64 11.41 11.51 -7.37
CA GLY A 64 12.62 11.67 -8.20
C GLY A 64 13.74 10.69 -7.81
N VAL A 65 14.05 10.58 -6.52
CA VAL A 65 15.03 9.61 -6.00
C VAL A 65 14.57 8.16 -6.23
N ARG A 66 13.27 7.88 -6.08
CA ARG A 66 12.67 6.55 -6.31
C ARG A 66 12.77 6.16 -7.79
N VAL A 67 12.50 7.07 -8.72
CA VAL A 67 12.62 6.86 -10.17
C VAL A 67 14.08 6.67 -10.59
N GLU A 68 15.01 7.49 -10.09
CA GLU A 68 16.45 7.32 -10.37
C GLU A 68 16.97 5.96 -9.88
N TYR A 69 16.57 5.54 -8.67
CA TYR A 69 16.88 4.23 -8.14
C TYR A 69 16.27 3.09 -8.98
N LEU A 70 15.00 3.22 -9.40
CA LEU A 70 14.33 2.24 -10.27
C LEU A 70 15.05 2.10 -11.60
N GLN A 71 15.38 3.21 -12.27
CA GLN A 71 16.16 3.22 -13.52
C GLN A 71 17.52 2.53 -13.34
N ARG A 72 18.21 2.78 -12.23
CA ARG A 72 19.48 2.13 -11.88
C ARG A 72 19.34 0.63 -11.59
N ARG A 73 18.20 0.17 -11.04
CA ARG A 73 17.96 -1.27 -10.71
C ARG A 73 17.29 -2.08 -11.82
N LEU A 74 16.67 -1.42 -12.81
CA LEU A 74 16.20 -2.05 -14.05
C LEU A 74 17.37 -2.33 -15.03
N SER A 75 18.59 -1.88 -14.70
CA SER A 75 19.82 -2.40 -15.31
C SER A 75 20.03 -3.87 -14.90
N PRO A 76 20.42 -4.78 -15.82
CA PRO A 76 20.14 -6.23 -15.73
C PRO A 76 21.00 -7.05 -14.73
N THR A 77 21.57 -6.41 -13.70
CA THR A 77 22.62 -6.99 -12.85
C THR A 77 22.26 -7.06 -11.36
N THR A 78 20.99 -6.85 -10.99
CA THR A 78 20.58 -6.85 -9.57
C THR A 78 19.28 -7.61 -9.34
N MET A 79 19.28 -8.51 -8.36
CA MET A 79 18.07 -9.21 -7.92
C MET A 79 17.04 -8.21 -7.39
N THR A 80 15.82 -8.27 -7.93
CA THR A 80 14.59 -7.80 -7.30
C THR A 80 13.71 -9.03 -7.08
N THR A 81 13.09 -9.15 -5.91
CA THR A 81 12.13 -10.25 -5.69
C THR A 81 10.84 -9.85 -6.41
N GLU A 82 10.54 -10.55 -7.51
CA GLU A 82 9.22 -10.50 -8.13
C GLU A 82 8.25 -11.34 -7.27
N VAL A 83 7.18 -10.70 -6.85
CA VAL A 83 6.08 -11.31 -6.09
C VAL A 83 4.76 -10.95 -6.76
N GLY A 84 3.70 -11.71 -6.50
CA GLY A 84 2.39 -11.40 -7.09
C GLY A 84 1.25 -12.04 -6.31
N SER A 85 0.11 -11.36 -6.33
CA SER A 85 -1.13 -11.86 -5.74
C SER A 85 -2.28 -11.62 -6.72
N GLU A 86 -3.38 -12.32 -6.50
CA GLU A 86 -4.65 -12.00 -7.15
C GLU A 86 -5.15 -10.63 -6.67
N VAL A 87 -5.66 -9.83 -7.60
CA VAL A 87 -6.30 -8.55 -7.32
C VAL A 87 -7.81 -8.71 -7.31
N VAL A 88 -8.43 -8.38 -6.18
CA VAL A 88 -9.89 -8.34 -6.00
C VAL A 88 -10.33 -6.87 -6.02
N SER A 89 -11.39 -6.55 -6.76
CA SER A 89 -12.01 -5.21 -6.70
C SER A 89 -13.11 -5.19 -5.65
N GLY A 90 -13.13 -4.16 -4.81
CA GLY A 90 -14.13 -4.00 -3.74
C GLY A 90 -15.55 -3.68 -4.20
N ILE A 91 -15.78 -3.49 -5.51
CA ILE A 91 -17.00 -2.88 -6.04
C ILE A 91 -18.27 -3.71 -5.83
N SER A 92 -18.17 -5.03 -5.64
CA SER A 92 -19.30 -5.87 -5.21
C SER A 92 -19.67 -5.65 -3.74
N GLU A 93 -18.68 -5.29 -2.92
CA GLU A 93 -18.78 -5.04 -1.47
C GLU A 93 -18.89 -3.54 -1.16
N GLY A 94 -19.32 -2.72 -2.13
CA GLY A 94 -19.51 -1.27 -2.01
C GLY A 94 -18.24 -0.41 -2.07
N SER A 95 -17.04 -0.98 -1.81
CA SER A 95 -15.80 -0.20 -1.81
C SER A 95 -15.29 0.12 -3.24
N GLY A 96 -14.74 1.31 -3.41
CA GLY A 96 -14.01 1.73 -4.61
C GLY A 96 -12.54 1.26 -4.67
N GLU A 97 -12.07 0.49 -3.71
CA GLU A 97 -10.68 0.05 -3.58
C GLU A 97 -10.36 -1.25 -4.34
N TYR A 98 -9.06 -1.55 -4.42
CA TYR A 98 -8.53 -2.82 -4.91
C TYR A 98 -7.69 -3.48 -3.82
N PHE A 99 -7.96 -4.76 -3.59
CA PHE A 99 -7.38 -5.57 -2.55
C PHE A 99 -6.44 -6.64 -3.13
N VAL A 100 -5.43 -7.02 -2.36
CA VAL A 100 -4.59 -8.22 -2.58
C VAL A 100 -4.63 -9.09 -1.32
N ARG A 101 -4.49 -10.42 -1.46
CA ARG A 101 -4.34 -11.32 -0.30
C ARG A 101 -2.86 -11.61 -0.04
N VAL A 102 -2.46 -11.48 1.24
CA VAL A 102 -1.06 -11.52 1.69
C VAL A 102 -0.96 -12.26 3.03
N GLY A 103 -0.13 -13.31 3.06
CA GLY A 103 0.23 -14.01 4.29
C GLY A 103 1.26 -13.22 5.10
N VAL A 104 0.90 -12.81 6.32
CA VAL A 104 1.73 -12.00 7.22
C VAL A 104 2.29 -12.88 8.34
N GLY A 105 3.61 -12.87 8.53
CA GLY A 105 4.29 -13.59 9.62
C GLY A 105 4.80 -14.98 9.29
N SER A 106 5.37 -15.64 10.31
CA SER A 106 5.87 -17.01 10.24
C SER A 106 5.32 -17.86 11.41
N PRO A 107 4.36 -18.77 11.21
CA PRO A 107 3.68 -19.08 9.94
C PRO A 107 2.83 -17.92 9.42
N PRO A 108 2.54 -17.87 8.10
CA PRO A 108 1.74 -16.80 7.52
C PRO A 108 0.30 -16.85 8.07
N THR A 109 -0.15 -15.71 8.59
CA THR A 109 -1.56 -15.43 8.86
C THR A 109 -2.08 -14.58 7.71
N GLU A 110 -3.04 -15.10 6.95
CA GLU A 110 -3.62 -14.36 5.85
C GLU A 110 -4.30 -13.07 6.32
N GLN A 111 -4.01 -11.98 5.63
CA GLN A 111 -4.74 -10.73 5.64
C GLN A 111 -5.00 -10.35 4.19
N TYR A 112 -6.12 -9.71 3.88
CA TYR A 112 -6.11 -8.81 2.72
C TYR A 112 -5.19 -7.59 3.00
N LEU A 113 -4.80 -6.84 1.96
CA LEU A 113 -4.33 -5.45 2.04
C LEU A 113 -4.94 -4.62 0.88
N VAL A 114 -5.26 -3.34 1.09
CA VAL A 114 -5.59 -2.41 0.00
C VAL A 114 -4.30 -1.99 -0.70
N MET A 115 -4.36 -1.88 -2.02
CA MET A 115 -3.27 -1.30 -2.83
C MET A 115 -3.31 0.22 -2.85
N ASP A 116 -3.01 0.84 -1.71
CA ASP A 116 -2.80 2.28 -1.64
C ASP A 116 -1.43 2.65 -2.25
N SER A 117 -1.46 3.58 -3.21
CA SER A 117 -0.26 4.16 -3.82
C SER A 117 0.01 5.61 -3.37
N GLY A 118 -0.85 6.15 -2.50
CA GLY A 118 -0.76 7.51 -1.94
C GLY A 118 0.04 7.61 -0.63
N SER A 119 0.41 6.50 0.02
CA SER A 119 1.16 6.51 1.29
C SER A 119 2.46 5.68 1.30
N ASP A 120 3.37 6.06 2.20
CA ASP A 120 4.74 5.53 2.29
C ASP A 120 4.91 4.29 3.20
N VAL A 121 3.83 3.79 3.83
CA VAL A 121 3.91 2.80 4.93
C VAL A 121 2.86 1.70 4.73
N ILE A 122 3.27 0.44 4.64
CA ILE A 122 2.38 -0.74 4.73
C ILE A 122 2.02 -0.96 6.21
N TRP A 123 0.77 -1.25 6.57
CA TRP A 123 0.36 -1.58 7.96
C TRP A 123 -0.75 -2.62 8.02
N VAL A 124 -0.90 -3.24 9.19
CA VAL A 124 -1.98 -4.19 9.55
C VAL A 124 -2.51 -3.89 10.95
N GLN A 125 -3.76 -4.24 11.23
CA GLN A 125 -4.30 -4.12 12.59
C GLN A 125 -3.73 -5.23 13.51
N CYS A 126 -3.15 -4.84 14.64
CA CYS A 126 -2.39 -5.71 15.53
C CYS A 126 -3.04 -5.93 16.90
N ARG A 127 -2.89 -7.14 17.45
CA ARG A 127 -3.10 -7.39 18.88
C ARG A 127 -1.92 -6.86 19.73
N PRO A 128 -2.17 -6.40 20.97
CA PRO A 128 -3.48 -5.99 21.48
C PRO A 128 -3.92 -4.69 20.79
N CYS A 129 -5.20 -4.57 20.41
CA CYS A 129 -5.72 -3.33 19.84
C CYS A 129 -6.47 -2.51 20.90
N ALA A 130 -6.24 -1.19 20.90
CA ALA A 130 -6.91 -0.25 21.79
C ALA A 130 -8.07 0.52 21.11
N GLU A 131 -8.00 0.65 19.78
CA GLU A 131 -9.02 1.27 18.93
C GLU A 131 -8.87 0.62 17.54
N CYS A 132 -9.82 -0.20 17.09
CA CYS A 132 -9.77 -0.87 15.79
C CYS A 132 -11.15 -0.79 15.14
N TYR A 133 -11.18 -0.67 13.81
CA TYR A 133 -12.38 -0.94 13.03
C TYR A 133 -12.58 -2.46 12.90
N GLN A 134 -13.82 -2.90 12.69
CA GLN A 134 -14.10 -4.31 12.46
C GLN A 134 -13.65 -4.75 11.06
N GLN A 135 -12.81 -5.77 10.97
CA GLN A 135 -12.34 -6.38 9.72
C GLN A 135 -12.71 -7.86 9.63
N ALA A 136 -12.80 -8.42 8.40
CA ALA A 136 -13.16 -9.82 8.17
C ALA A 136 -12.12 -10.84 8.65
N ASP A 137 -10.84 -10.66 8.27
CA ASP A 137 -9.75 -11.52 8.73
C ASP A 137 -9.43 -11.21 10.21
N PRO A 138 -9.03 -12.19 11.05
CA PRO A 138 -8.62 -11.91 12.43
C PRO A 138 -7.47 -10.90 12.48
N LEU A 139 -7.46 -10.01 13.47
CA LEU A 139 -6.32 -9.11 13.73
C LEU A 139 -5.01 -9.91 13.78
N PHE A 140 -3.94 -9.37 13.21
CA PHE A 140 -2.62 -10.00 13.28
C PHE A 140 -2.14 -10.08 14.73
N ASP A 141 -1.49 -11.19 15.11
CA ASP A 141 -0.92 -11.36 16.45
C ASP A 141 0.61 -11.42 16.40
N PRO A 142 1.30 -10.34 16.80
CA PRO A 142 2.76 -10.30 16.88
C PRO A 142 3.39 -11.41 17.71
N ALA A 143 2.68 -11.95 18.72
CA ALA A 143 3.19 -13.03 19.56
C ALA A 143 3.07 -14.42 18.90
N ALA A 144 2.31 -14.55 17.81
CA ALA A 144 2.17 -15.79 17.05
C ALA A 144 3.16 -15.92 15.87
N SER A 145 3.84 -14.83 15.49
CA SER A 145 4.81 -14.81 14.38
C SER A 145 6.25 -14.91 14.88
N ALA A 146 6.95 -15.96 14.46
CA ALA A 146 8.37 -16.16 14.75
C ALA A 146 9.31 -15.20 14.00
N SER A 147 8.81 -14.44 13.02
CA SER A 147 9.60 -13.43 12.27
C SER A 147 9.27 -11.97 12.64
N PHE A 148 8.36 -11.74 13.58
CA PHE A 148 8.05 -10.39 14.06
C PHE A 148 9.21 -9.79 14.86
N ALA A 149 9.76 -8.67 14.41
CA ALA A 149 10.81 -7.95 15.14
C ALA A 149 10.55 -6.44 15.19
N ILE A 150 10.33 -5.91 16.40
CA ILE A 150 10.11 -4.47 16.63
C ILE A 150 11.31 -3.66 16.12
N VAL A 151 11.05 -2.62 15.34
CA VAL A 151 12.09 -1.69 14.85
C VAL A 151 12.54 -0.77 15.98
N PRO A 152 13.84 -0.72 16.34
CA PRO A 152 14.34 0.25 17.32
C PRO A 152 14.25 1.69 16.80
N CYS A 153 13.92 2.65 17.67
CA CYS A 153 13.71 4.05 17.28
C CYS A 153 14.95 4.69 16.62
N GLY A 154 16.17 4.35 17.06
CA GLY A 154 17.42 4.86 16.48
C GLY A 154 17.83 4.23 15.14
N SER A 155 17.07 3.28 14.60
CA SER A 155 17.41 2.56 13.37
C SER A 155 17.42 3.45 12.11
N GLY A 156 17.93 2.92 11.00
CA GLY A 156 17.77 3.56 9.69
C GLY A 156 16.31 3.63 9.26
N VAL A 157 15.58 2.51 9.39
CA VAL A 157 14.19 2.37 8.93
C VAL A 157 13.23 3.30 9.69
N CYS A 158 13.39 3.48 11.01
CA CYS A 158 12.53 4.42 11.74
C CYS A 158 12.67 5.86 11.23
N ARG A 159 13.86 6.23 10.73
CA ARG A 159 14.15 7.57 10.19
C ARG A 159 13.68 7.79 8.75
N THR A 160 13.14 6.77 8.06
CA THR A 160 12.53 6.93 6.73
C THR A 160 11.03 7.26 6.79
N LEU A 161 10.40 7.22 7.97
CA LEU A 161 9.00 7.62 8.14
C LEU A 161 8.81 9.13 7.84
N PRO A 162 7.79 9.56 7.08
CA PRO A 162 7.66 10.96 6.65
C PRO A 162 7.37 11.95 7.79
N GLY A 163 7.65 13.24 7.57
CA GLY A 163 6.99 14.38 8.24
C GLY A 163 7.13 14.56 9.77
N GLY A 164 7.74 13.63 10.49
CA GLY A 164 7.68 13.53 11.96
C GLY A 164 6.73 12.43 12.47
N SER A 165 6.20 11.57 11.59
CA SER A 165 5.44 10.37 11.94
C SER A 165 6.24 9.33 12.73
N SER A 166 7.57 9.44 12.79
CA SER A 166 8.44 8.66 13.67
C SER A 166 8.52 9.28 15.06
N GLY A 167 8.06 8.54 16.06
CA GLY A 167 8.29 8.86 17.48
C GLY A 167 8.98 7.71 18.20
N CYS A 168 9.65 7.97 19.32
CA CYS A 168 10.11 6.88 20.17
C CYS A 168 9.02 6.46 21.17
N ALA A 169 8.91 5.15 21.39
CA ALA A 169 8.28 4.61 22.57
C ALA A 169 9.22 4.68 23.78
N ASP A 170 8.66 4.69 24.97
CA ASP A 170 9.40 4.66 26.24
C ASP A 170 10.16 3.32 26.41
N SER A 171 9.71 2.28 25.68
CA SER A 171 10.39 0.99 25.47
C SER A 171 11.50 1.02 24.41
N GLY A 172 11.80 2.17 23.80
CA GLY A 172 12.78 2.32 22.71
C GLY A 172 12.29 1.88 21.32
N ALA A 173 11.06 1.37 21.20
CA ALA A 173 10.46 1.00 19.92
C ALA A 173 10.20 2.25 19.03
N CYS A 174 10.25 2.06 17.71
CA CYS A 174 9.79 3.06 16.75
C CYS A 174 8.25 3.08 16.74
N ARG A 175 7.63 4.19 17.15
CA ARG A 175 6.22 4.47 16.88
C ARG A 175 6.08 4.99 15.44
N TYR A 176 4.98 4.63 14.78
CA TYR A 176 4.56 5.25 13.52
C TYR A 176 3.15 5.84 13.65
N GLN A 177 2.85 6.84 12.83
CA GLN A 177 1.51 7.37 12.62
C GLN A 177 1.30 7.71 11.14
N VAL A 178 0.15 7.32 10.58
CA VAL A 178 -0.36 7.82 9.30
C VAL A 178 -1.70 8.51 9.54
N SER A 179 -1.99 9.57 8.79
CA SER A 179 -3.27 10.28 8.86
C SER A 179 -3.62 10.75 7.46
N TYR A 180 -4.84 10.46 7.03
CA TYR A 180 -5.30 10.49 5.63
C TYR A 180 -6.16 11.72 5.34
N GLY A 181 -6.42 12.00 4.06
CA GLY A 181 -7.12 13.22 3.62
C GLY A 181 -8.57 13.33 4.09
N ASP A 182 -9.20 12.21 4.42
CA ASP A 182 -10.57 12.09 4.94
C ASP A 182 -10.66 12.25 6.48
N GLY A 183 -9.52 12.34 7.17
CA GLY A 183 -9.44 12.36 8.64
C GLY A 183 -9.26 10.99 9.30
N SER A 184 -9.16 9.91 8.52
CA SER A 184 -8.79 8.57 9.01
C SER A 184 -7.35 8.54 9.51
N TYR A 185 -7.01 7.62 10.42
CA TYR A 185 -5.65 7.43 10.91
C TYR A 185 -5.33 5.99 11.31
N THR A 186 -4.04 5.72 11.39
CA THR A 186 -3.46 4.56 12.07
C THR A 186 -2.27 5.00 12.95
N GLN A 187 -2.10 4.36 14.10
CA GLN A 187 -0.97 4.55 15.02
C GLN A 187 -0.56 3.22 15.64
N GLY A 188 0.74 3.02 15.83
CA GLY A 188 1.27 1.82 16.45
C GLY A 188 2.78 1.78 16.48
N VAL A 189 3.36 0.57 16.41
CA VAL A 189 4.83 0.37 16.34
C VAL A 189 5.24 -0.11 14.95
N LEU A 190 6.41 0.33 14.48
CA LEU A 190 7.00 -0.18 13.25
C LEU A 190 7.73 -1.50 13.55
N ALA A 191 7.55 -2.50 12.69
CA ALA A 191 8.15 -3.83 12.80
C ALA A 191 8.82 -4.24 11.48
N MET A 192 9.80 -5.14 11.58
CA MET A 192 10.22 -6.02 10.49
C MET A 192 9.35 -7.27 10.56
N GLU A 193 8.88 -7.75 9.40
CA GLU A 193 8.10 -8.98 9.31
C GLU A 193 8.33 -9.69 7.95
N THR A 194 7.84 -10.92 7.83
CA THR A 194 7.79 -11.69 6.58
C THR A 194 6.42 -11.53 5.91
N LEU A 195 6.40 -11.21 4.61
CA LEU A 195 5.18 -11.14 3.78
C LEU A 195 5.23 -12.17 2.65
N THR A 196 4.11 -12.85 2.40
CA THR A 196 3.95 -13.84 1.33
C THR A 196 2.79 -13.42 0.44
N PHE A 197 3.00 -13.32 -0.88
CA PHE A 197 1.98 -12.88 -1.83
C PHE A 197 1.59 -14.07 -2.71
N GLY A 198 0.36 -14.57 -2.59
CA GLY A 198 -0.04 -15.82 -3.24
C GLY A 198 0.97 -16.95 -3.02
N ASP A 199 1.27 -17.72 -4.06
CA ASP A 199 2.27 -18.81 -4.03
C ASP A 199 3.74 -18.34 -4.18
N SER A 200 4.04 -17.05 -4.03
CA SER A 200 5.42 -16.53 -4.20
C SER A 200 6.31 -16.79 -2.97
N THR A 201 7.63 -16.74 -3.17
CA THR A 201 8.60 -16.93 -2.09
C THR A 201 8.46 -15.85 -1.00
N PRO A 202 8.34 -16.23 0.30
CA PRO A 202 8.18 -15.27 1.38
C PRO A 202 9.30 -14.21 1.44
N VAL A 203 8.92 -12.95 1.47
CA VAL A 203 9.82 -11.78 1.54
C VAL A 203 10.05 -11.42 2.99
N GLN A 204 11.26 -11.67 3.49
CA GLN A 204 11.65 -11.42 4.88
C GLN A 204 12.15 -9.99 5.10
N GLY A 205 11.89 -9.43 6.28
CA GLY A 205 12.42 -8.14 6.69
C GLY A 205 11.72 -6.94 6.06
N VAL A 206 10.44 -7.09 5.71
CA VAL A 206 9.60 -5.99 5.23
C VAL A 206 9.24 -5.08 6.40
N ALA A 207 9.35 -3.76 6.20
CA ALA A 207 8.85 -2.78 7.16
C ALA A 207 7.33 -2.71 7.12
N ILE A 208 6.67 -3.05 8.23
CA ILE A 208 5.22 -2.89 8.42
C ILE A 208 4.90 -2.09 9.67
N GLY A 209 3.85 -1.29 9.60
CA GLY A 209 3.17 -0.72 10.75
C GLY A 209 2.29 -1.76 11.42
N CYS A 210 2.50 -1.98 12.72
CA CYS A 210 1.68 -2.82 13.55
C CYS A 210 0.70 -1.92 14.31
N GLY A 211 -0.50 -1.73 13.74
CA GLY A 211 -1.47 -0.71 14.12
C GLY A 211 -2.34 -1.11 15.31
N HIS A 212 -2.15 -0.43 16.44
CA HIS A 212 -2.90 -0.66 17.69
C HIS A 212 -4.01 0.38 17.93
N ARG A 213 -4.05 1.44 17.11
CA ARG A 213 -5.13 2.43 17.05
C ARG A 213 -5.41 2.81 15.60
N ASN A 214 -6.49 2.31 15.03
CA ASN A 214 -6.88 2.52 13.64
C ASN A 214 -8.36 2.92 13.62
N ARG A 215 -8.65 4.11 13.09
CA ARG A 215 -10.01 4.66 13.04
C ARG A 215 -10.16 5.51 11.78
N GLY A 216 -11.29 5.37 11.10
CA GLY A 216 -11.51 6.02 9.82
C GLY A 216 -12.78 5.58 9.12
N LEU A 217 -12.90 5.93 7.84
CA LEU A 217 -13.88 5.39 6.92
C LEU A 217 -13.43 4.00 6.39
N PHE A 218 -13.03 3.14 7.32
CA PHE A 218 -12.67 1.73 7.10
C PHE A 218 -13.86 0.78 7.35
N GLU A 219 -15.07 1.36 7.54
CA GLU A 219 -16.31 0.66 7.85
C GLU A 219 -17.42 1.19 6.93
N ASP A 220 -17.73 0.48 5.83
CA ASP A 220 -19.01 0.63 5.15
C ASP A 220 -20.05 -0.22 5.90
N ARG A 221 -21.13 0.42 6.34
CA ARG A 221 -21.86 0.03 7.58
C ARG A 221 -22.73 -1.22 7.51
N ASP A 222 -22.82 -1.87 6.35
CA ASP A 222 -23.70 -3.01 6.11
C ASP A 222 -22.94 -4.30 5.71
N ILE A 223 -21.60 -4.26 5.61
CA ILE A 223 -20.76 -5.39 5.17
C ILE A 223 -19.59 -5.60 6.15
N PRO A 224 -19.17 -6.84 6.47
CA PRO A 224 -17.92 -7.13 7.18
C PRO A 224 -16.69 -6.83 6.31
N SER A 225 -16.49 -5.56 5.93
CA SER A 225 -15.42 -5.16 5.02
C SER A 225 -14.03 -5.51 5.58
N PRO A 226 -13.19 -6.25 4.84
CA PRO A 226 -11.78 -6.28 5.17
C PRO A 226 -11.16 -4.91 4.82
N LEU A 227 -10.50 -4.28 5.80
CA LEU A 227 -9.56 -3.15 5.62
C LEU A 227 -10.19 -1.77 5.35
N GLY A 228 -9.44 -0.65 5.38
CA GLY A 228 -8.05 -0.45 5.80
C GLY A 228 -7.13 0.06 4.68
N PHE A 229 -6.72 1.34 4.81
CA PHE A 229 -6.15 2.24 3.80
C PHE A 229 -7.12 2.78 2.74
N LYS A 230 -7.05 4.10 2.57
CA LYS A 230 -7.57 4.90 1.47
C LYS A 230 -6.63 6.12 1.37
N SER A 231 -6.47 6.72 0.19
CA SER A 231 -5.60 7.91 -0.04
C SER A 231 -6.14 9.19 0.62
#